data_AF-A0A961H8N0-F1
#
_entry.id   AF-A0A961H8N0-F1
#
_cell.length_a   1.000
_cell.length_b   1.000
_cell.length_c   1.000
_cell.angle_alpha   90.00
_cell.angle_beta   90.00
_cell.angle_gamma   90.00
#
_symmetry.space_group_name_H-M   'P 1'
#
loop_
_entity.id
_entity.type
_entity.pdbx_description
1 polymer ?
#
loop_
_entity_poly.entity_id
_entity_poly.type
_entity_poly.pdbx_seq_one_letter_code
_entity_poly.pdbx_strand_id
1 'polypeptide(L)'
;HTNRCPAGVATQDPGLARALHVPNKIDRVANFQRGTVASAAQMVASMGLDGFGELTPAMLNRRIDSYRSGSYAEIYEWLMPCELLECPPEAWLSDWIEACAEEFV
;
A
#
# COMPACT_ATOMS: atom_id res chain seq x y z
N HIS A 1 -11.59 13.28 16.48
CA HIS A 1 -10.83 13.72 17.66
C HIS A 1 -11.69 14.00 18.91
N THR A 2 -13.03 14.07 18.85
CA THR A 2 -13.85 14.56 19.98
C THR A 2 -14.14 13.54 21.09
N ASN A 3 -13.72 12.28 20.95
CA ASN A 3 -14.05 11.18 21.87
C ASN A 3 -15.56 10.82 21.96
N ARG A 4 -16.42 11.38 21.10
CA ARG A 4 -17.89 11.23 21.13
C ARG A 4 -18.42 10.27 20.06
N CYS A 5 -17.66 9.22 19.72
CA CYS A 5 -18.07 8.27 18.68
C CYS A 5 -19.32 7.48 19.14
N PRO A 6 -20.48 7.64 18.49
CA PRO A 6 -21.71 6.98 18.92
C PRO A 6 -21.68 5.46 18.67
N ALA A 7 -20.83 4.99 17.75
CA ALA A 7 -20.66 3.58 17.45
C ALA A 7 -19.71 2.85 18.42
N GLY A 8 -19.19 3.55 19.43
CA GLY A 8 -18.29 2.98 20.45
C GLY A 8 -16.90 2.59 19.95
N VAL A 9 -16.55 2.90 18.70
CA VAL A 9 -15.26 2.48 18.09
C VAL A 9 -14.11 3.41 18.49
N ALA A 10 -14.30 4.72 18.31
CA ALA A 10 -13.29 5.74 18.57
C ALA A 10 -13.65 6.57 19.81
N THR A 11 -13.78 5.89 20.95
CA THR A 11 -14.07 6.52 22.25
C THR A 11 -13.40 5.77 23.41
N GLN A 12 -13.02 6.52 24.44
CA GLN A 12 -12.59 6.01 25.74
C GLN A 12 -13.70 6.08 26.80
N ASP A 13 -14.87 6.63 26.45
CA ASP A 13 -16.03 6.67 27.34
C ASP A 13 -16.63 5.26 27.48
N PRO A 14 -16.65 4.66 28.68
CA PRO A 14 -17.14 3.29 28.89
C PRO A 14 -18.66 3.16 28.65
N GLY A 15 -19.42 4.25 28.72
CA GLY A 15 -20.83 4.28 28.34
C GLY A 15 -21.02 4.14 26.83
N LEU A 16 -20.21 4.86 26.04
CA LEU A 16 -20.25 4.81 24.58
C LEU A 16 -19.64 3.53 24.02
N ALA A 17 -18.60 2.98 24.66
CA ALA A 17 -17.96 1.73 24.24
C ALA A 17 -18.94 0.54 24.22
N ARG A 18 -19.97 0.54 25.07
CA ARG A 18 -21.01 -0.51 25.11
C ARG A 18 -21.82 -0.62 23.81
N ALA A 19 -21.84 0.43 22.99
CA ALA A 19 -22.48 0.39 21.67
C ALA A 19 -21.73 -0.54 20.69
N LEU A 20 -20.49 -0.95 21.00
CA LEU A 20 -19.68 -1.83 20.18
C LEU A 20 -20.06 -3.31 20.40
N HIS A 21 -20.88 -3.86 19.50
CA HIS A 21 -21.19 -5.30 19.50
C HIS A 21 -20.14 -6.10 18.70
N VAL A 22 -19.09 -6.56 19.40
CA VAL A 22 -17.94 -7.27 18.80
C VAL A 22 -18.34 -8.51 17.99
N PRO A 23 -19.18 -9.44 18.50
CA PRO A 23 -19.51 -10.66 17.76
C PRO A 23 -20.06 -10.40 16.35
N ASN A 24 -20.97 -9.42 16.20
CA ASN A 24 -21.49 -9.05 14.87
C ASN A 24 -20.41 -8.42 13.97
N LYS A 25 -19.50 -7.62 14.55
CA LYS A 25 -18.47 -6.93 13.76
C LYS A 25 -17.40 -7.88 13.24
N ILE A 26 -17.13 -8.98 13.93
CA ILE A 26 -16.18 -10.01 13.47
C ILE A 26 -16.60 -10.54 12.10
N ASP A 27 -17.85 -10.97 11.95
CA ASP A 27 -18.35 -11.51 10.68
C ASP A 27 -18.33 -10.45 9.57
N ARG A 28 -18.66 -9.20 9.91
CA ARG A 28 -18.62 -8.09 8.95
C ARG A 28 -17.21 -7.80 8.47
N VAL A 29 -16.22 -7.81 9.36
CA VAL A 29 -14.80 -7.61 9.00
C VAL A 29 -14.32 -8.77 8.14
N ALA A 30 -14.63 -10.02 8.51
CA ALA A 30 -14.27 -11.19 7.72
C ALA A 30 -14.87 -11.16 6.31
N ASN A 31 -16.15 -10.80 6.19
CA ASN A 31 -16.83 -10.66 4.91
C ASN A 31 -16.28 -9.49 4.09
N PHE A 32 -15.98 -8.36 4.71
CA PHE A 32 -15.37 -7.21 4.04
C PHE A 32 -13.98 -7.58 3.47
N GLN A 33 -13.13 -8.26 4.25
CA GLN A 33 -11.82 -8.70 3.78
C GLN A 33 -11.95 -9.70 2.63
N ARG A 34 -12.85 -10.69 2.75
CA ARG A 34 -13.10 -11.68 1.69
C ARG A 34 -13.56 -11.00 0.40
N GLY A 35 -14.50 -10.05 0.51
CA GLY A 35 -14.98 -9.27 -0.62
C GLY A 35 -13.90 -8.41 -1.26
N THR A 36 -13.07 -7.74 -0.44
CA THR A 36 -11.95 -6.93 -0.92
C THR A 36 -10.95 -7.75 -1.73
N VAL A 37 -10.53 -8.91 -1.21
CA VAL A 37 -9.60 -9.82 -1.89
C VAL A 37 -10.21 -10.38 -3.17
N ALA A 38 -11.48 -10.80 -3.14
CA ALA A 38 -12.17 -11.32 -4.32
C ALA A 38 -12.28 -10.27 -5.44
N SER A 39 -12.65 -9.04 -5.11
CA SER A 39 -12.70 -7.93 -6.07
C SER A 39 -11.33 -7.63 -6.65
N ALA A 40 -10.28 -7.63 -5.83
CA ALA A 40 -8.91 -7.42 -6.29
C ALA A 40 -8.46 -8.53 -7.26
N ALA A 41 -8.75 -9.80 -6.94
CA ALA A 41 -8.43 -10.93 -7.81
C ALA A 41 -9.20 -10.86 -9.13
N GLN A 42 -10.47 -10.44 -9.11
CA GLN A 42 -11.26 -10.24 -10.32
C GLN A 42 -10.68 -9.15 -11.21
N MET A 43 -10.17 -8.05 -10.64
CA MET A 43 -9.49 -7.00 -11.42
C MET A 43 -8.24 -7.55 -12.11
N VAL A 44 -7.39 -8.29 -11.37
CA VAL A 44 -6.18 -8.92 -11.93
C VAL A 44 -6.53 -9.91 -13.05
N ALA A 45 -7.51 -10.78 -12.84
CA ALA A 45 -7.96 -11.72 -13.87
C ALA A 45 -8.53 -10.99 -15.11
N SER A 46 -9.22 -9.86 -14.90
CA SER A 46 -9.75 -9.04 -16.02
C SER A 46 -8.64 -8.36 -16.83
N MET A 47 -7.44 -8.20 -16.26
CA MET A 47 -6.24 -7.76 -16.98
C MET A 47 -5.57 -8.89 -17.77
N GLY A 48 -6.08 -10.13 -17.67
CA GLY A 48 -5.53 -11.31 -18.33
C GLY A 48 -4.36 -11.96 -17.59
N LEU A 49 -4.23 -11.70 -16.28
CA LEU A 49 -3.16 -12.21 -15.43
C LEU A 49 -3.65 -13.38 -14.58
N ASP A 50 -2.77 -14.37 -14.33
CA ASP A 50 -3.09 -15.53 -13.49
C ASP A 50 -2.97 -15.21 -12.00
N GLY A 51 -2.29 -14.13 -11.63
CA GLY A 51 -2.17 -13.70 -10.24
C GLY A 51 -1.46 -12.36 -10.03
N PHE A 52 -1.47 -11.91 -8.78
CA PHE A 52 -0.87 -10.62 -8.39
C PHE A 52 0.64 -10.53 -8.63
N GLY A 53 1.35 -11.68 -8.68
CA GLY A 53 2.79 -11.72 -8.94
C GLY A 53 3.18 -11.34 -10.37
N GLU A 54 2.22 -11.31 -11.30
CA GLU A 54 2.44 -10.92 -12.70
C GLU A 54 2.25 -9.41 -12.92
N LEU A 55 1.82 -8.68 -11.89
CA LEU A 55 1.73 -7.23 -11.96
C LEU A 55 3.12 -6.64 -12.15
N THR A 56 3.27 -5.83 -13.19
CA THR A 56 4.52 -5.11 -13.46
C THR A 56 4.32 -3.60 -13.27
N PRO A 57 5.39 -2.83 -12.99
CA PRO A 57 5.32 -1.37 -12.89
C PRO A 57 4.73 -0.68 -14.13
N ALA A 58 4.83 -1.28 -15.32
CA ALA A 58 4.25 -0.76 -16.55
C ALA A 58 2.70 -0.76 -16.51
N MET A 59 2.08 -1.63 -15.71
CA MET A 59 0.63 -1.74 -15.58
C MET A 59 0.03 -0.72 -14.62
N LEU A 60 0.84 -0.10 -13.75
CA LEU A 60 0.36 0.84 -12.75
C LEU A 60 0.56 2.28 -13.24
N ASN A 61 -0.53 3.00 -13.50
CA ASN A 61 -0.49 4.39 -13.94
C ASN A 61 -0.70 5.36 -12.78
N ARG A 62 0.14 6.40 -12.71
CA ARG A 62 0.03 7.50 -11.74
C ARG A 62 -0.21 8.81 -12.47
N ARG A 63 -1.12 9.62 -11.92
CA ARG A 63 -1.21 11.03 -12.26
C ARG A 63 -0.10 11.78 -11.51
N ILE A 64 0.86 12.33 -12.26
CA ILE A 64 2.02 13.05 -11.71
C ILE A 64 1.61 14.47 -11.36
N ASP A 65 0.87 15.12 -12.25
CA ASP A 65 0.34 16.47 -12.07
C ASP A 65 -1.00 16.63 -12.82
N SER A 66 -1.51 17.86 -12.91
CA SER A 66 -2.78 18.15 -13.58
C SER A 66 -2.81 17.75 -15.06
N TYR A 67 -1.67 17.68 -15.73
CA TYR A 67 -1.53 17.48 -17.18
C TYR A 67 -0.77 16.20 -17.55
N ARG A 68 -0.02 15.60 -16.62
CA ARG A 68 0.84 14.45 -16.89
C ARG A 68 0.43 13.21 -16.09
N SER A 69 0.37 12.09 -16.80
CA SER A 69 0.29 10.74 -16.23
C SER A 69 1.38 9.87 -16.85
N GLY A 70 1.88 8.92 -16.08
CA GLY A 70 2.85 7.94 -16.54
C GLY A 70 2.75 6.64 -15.75
N SER A 71 3.27 5.56 -16.32
CA SER A 71 3.37 4.29 -15.63
C SER A 71 4.48 4.32 -14.57
N TYR A 72 4.40 3.46 -13.56
CA TYR A 72 5.45 3.32 -12.56
C TYR A 72 6.80 2.93 -13.18
N ALA A 73 6.78 2.20 -14.31
CA ALA A 73 7.98 1.88 -15.07
C ALA A 73 8.69 3.13 -15.64
N GLU A 74 7.95 4.19 -15.95
CA GLU A 74 8.50 5.41 -16.59
C GLU A 74 8.87 6.49 -15.57
N ILE A 75 8.16 6.56 -14.45
CA ILE A 75 8.30 7.68 -13.49
C ILE A 75 9.34 7.41 -12.39
N TYR A 76 9.84 6.18 -12.27
CA TYR A 76 10.85 5.79 -11.29
C TYR A 76 12.08 5.22 -11.99
N GLU A 77 13.24 5.43 -11.38
CA GLU A 77 14.47 4.75 -11.76
C GLU A 77 14.51 3.37 -11.10
N TRP A 78 14.36 2.32 -11.91
CA TRP A 78 14.38 0.93 -11.46
C TRP A 78 15.79 0.38 -11.51
N LEU A 79 16.26 -0.14 -10.38
CA LEU A 79 17.60 -0.68 -10.25
C LEU A 79 17.65 -2.15 -10.67
N MET A 80 18.71 -2.51 -11.37
CA MET A 80 19.08 -3.89 -11.62
C MET A 80 19.66 -4.51 -10.34
N PRO A 81 19.57 -5.85 -10.18
CA PRO A 81 20.26 -6.53 -9.09
C PRO A 81 21.74 -6.15 -9.03
N CYS A 82 22.25 -5.88 -7.83
CA CYS A 82 23.63 -5.47 -7.56
C CYS A 82 24.07 -4.10 -8.11
N GLU A 83 23.21 -3.34 -8.79
CA GLU A 83 23.61 -2.07 -9.43
C GLU A 83 24.17 -1.05 -8.42
N LEU A 84 23.57 -0.91 -7.24
CA LEU A 84 24.08 -0.04 -6.17
C LEU A 84 25.45 -0.44 -5.63
N LEU A 85 25.81 -1.73 -5.72
CA LEU A 85 27.09 -2.24 -5.23
C LEU A 85 28.21 -2.05 -6.26
N GLU A 86 27.88 -2.19 -7.54
CA GLU A 86 28.86 -2.21 -8.63
C GLU A 86 29.05 -0.83 -9.26
N CYS A 87 27.94 -0.17 -9.62
CA CYS A 87 27.92 1.13 -10.29
C CYS A 87 26.63 1.87 -9.93
N PRO A 88 26.52 2.44 -8.71
CA PRO A 88 25.32 3.13 -8.29
C PRO A 88 24.99 4.29 -9.24
N PRO A 89 23.73 4.44 -9.67
CA PRO A 89 23.31 5.55 -10.50
C PRO A 89 23.47 6.89 -9.79
N GLU A 90 23.63 7.97 -10.55
CA GLU A 90 23.89 9.30 -10.01
C GLU A 90 22.81 9.75 -9.02
N ALA A 91 21.54 9.46 -9.31
CA ALA A 91 20.43 9.84 -8.45
C ALA A 91 20.47 9.17 -7.06
N TRP A 92 21.15 8.02 -6.94
CA TRP A 92 21.26 7.25 -5.70
C TRP A 92 22.59 7.48 -4.97
N LEU A 93 23.55 8.17 -5.57
CA LEU A 93 24.92 8.25 -5.06
C LEU A 93 25.01 8.93 -3.70
N SER A 94 24.26 10.02 -3.49
CA SER A 94 24.24 10.74 -2.21
C SER A 94 23.72 9.83 -1.09
N ASP A 95 22.56 9.21 -1.30
CA ASP A 95 21.93 8.32 -0.34
C ASP A 95 22.81 7.09 -0.07
N TRP A 96 23.47 6.56 -1.10
CA TRP A 96 24.37 5.41 -0.97
C TRP A 96 25.64 5.72 -0.17
N ILE A 97 26.22 6.93 -0.32
CA ILE A 97 27.39 7.37 0.48
C ILE A 97 27.02 7.52 1.96
N GLU A 98 25.80 7.97 2.24
CA GLU A 98 25.30 8.14 3.61
C GLU A 98 24.82 6.82 4.25
N ALA A 99 24.50 5.80 3.44
CA ALA A 99 23.98 4.54 3.93
C ALA A 99 24.99 3.78 4.80
N CYS A 100 24.56 3.39 6.00
CA CYS A 100 25.34 2.56 6.94
C CYS A 100 24.52 1.38 7.44
N ALA A 101 25.02 0.15 7.28
CA ALA A 101 24.32 -1.05 7.73
C ALA A 101 24.25 -1.19 9.27
N GLU A 102 25.06 -0.40 10.00
CA GLU A 102 25.13 -0.41 11.46
C GLU A 102 24.21 0.64 12.10
N GLU A 103 23.64 1.54 11.32
CA GLU A 103 22.84 2.67 11.81
C GLU A 103 21.54 2.81 11.00
N PHE A 104 20.42 2.43 11.61
CA PHE A 104 19.08 2.62 11.06
C PHE A 104 18.39 3.73 11.87
N VAL A 105 18.19 4.90 11.24
CA VAL A 105 17.45 6.03 11.84
C VAL A 105 15.96 5.92 11.53
#